data_AF-B6AH22-F1
#
_entry.id   AF-B6AH22-F1
#
_cell.length_a   1.000
_cell.length_b   1.000
_cell.length_c   1.000
_cell.angle_alpha   90.00
_cell.angle_beta   90.00
_cell.angle_gamma   90.00
#
_symmetry.space_group_name_H-M   'P 1'
#
loop_
_entity.id
_entity.type
_entity.pdbx_description
1 polymer ?
#
loop_
_entity_poly.entity_id
_entity_poly.type
_entity_poly.pdbx_seq_one_letter_code
_entity_poly.pdbx_strand_id
1 'polypeptide(L)'
;MYDVPSSISGERFIVGQQSVKADVSLADQLVIGGARVEKTLQDLNCRYQTLFFLASGASASAGILAALNSIFGIHPANLINSMFQFIFGVLLMILDVPGSPRWSSKGRSLIRRELRFLTHLTGKSLCLLFLSCLTSTTLWPQRRGAGLLALVAFLTSLTVAGVAAIGLLIALQKSVRLERVRRNIVTTKTSTVAEVYRRYAIADPVYGMQFEEFSRMAADFTNGRQQFGVTDLSIIYNALDDNQKSGINEREFTEWINGSTVYL
;
A
#
# COMPACT_ATOMS: atom_id res chain seq x y z
N MET A 1 -62.24 0.75 -18.74
CA MET A 1 -61.78 1.48 -17.54
C MET A 1 -61.28 0.43 -16.56
N TYR A 2 -59.98 0.22 -16.33
CA TYR A 2 -58.84 1.12 -16.46
C TYR A 2 -57.62 0.38 -17.00
N ASP A 3 -56.92 1.04 -17.94
CA ASP A 3 -55.55 0.76 -18.34
C ASP A 3 -54.60 1.07 -17.18
N VAL A 4 -53.56 0.25 -17.01
CA VAL A 4 -52.36 0.63 -16.25
C VAL A 4 -51.13 0.35 -17.12
N PRO A 5 -50.21 1.32 -17.30
CA PRO A 5 -49.18 1.25 -18.33
C PRO A 5 -47.93 0.51 -17.85
N SER A 6 -47.39 -0.32 -18.73
CA SER A 6 -46.04 -0.88 -18.68
C SER A 6 -45.03 0.15 -19.18
N SER A 7 -44.33 0.85 -18.28
CA SER A 7 -43.01 1.41 -18.58
C SER A 7 -42.28 1.75 -17.28
N ILE A 8 -40.95 1.86 -17.37
CA ILE A 8 -39.96 2.07 -16.29
C ILE A 8 -39.26 0.75 -15.88
N SER A 9 -38.45 0.20 -16.80
CA SER A 9 -37.36 -0.72 -16.44
C SER A 9 -36.19 -0.63 -17.45
N GLY A 10 -35.84 0.58 -17.88
CA GLY A 10 -34.81 0.81 -18.91
C GLY A 10 -33.57 1.60 -18.47
N GLU A 11 -33.68 2.52 -17.51
CA GLU A 11 -32.61 3.49 -17.27
C GLU A 11 -31.57 3.10 -16.21
N ARG A 12 -31.85 2.13 -15.33
CA ARG A 12 -30.88 1.72 -14.29
C ARG A 12 -29.76 0.80 -14.80
N PHE A 13 -29.87 0.24 -16.00
CA PHE A 13 -28.87 -0.71 -16.53
C PHE A 13 -27.71 -0.02 -17.26
N ILE A 14 -27.94 1.16 -17.84
CA ILE A 14 -26.94 1.86 -18.66
C ILE A 14 -25.88 2.56 -17.79
N VAL A 15 -26.29 3.12 -16.64
CA VAL A 15 -25.36 3.75 -15.68
C VAL A 15 -24.38 2.73 -15.09
N GLY A 16 -24.83 1.49 -14.85
CA GLY A 16 -23.98 0.40 -14.36
C GLY A 16 -22.94 -0.06 -15.39
N GLN A 17 -23.29 -0.17 -16.67
CA GLN A 17 -22.34 -0.61 -17.71
C GLN A 17 -21.30 0.45 -18.06
N GLN A 18 -21.64 1.74 -18.03
CA GLN A 18 -20.67 2.82 -18.27
C GLN A 18 -19.70 2.97 -17.10
N SER A 19 -20.19 2.92 -15.85
CA SER A 19 -19.31 2.95 -14.67
C SER A 19 -18.37 1.74 -14.66
N VAL A 20 -18.88 0.53 -14.88
CA VAL A 20 -18.05 -0.69 -14.88
C VAL A 20 -16.99 -0.67 -16.00
N LYS A 21 -17.32 -0.14 -17.19
CA LYS A 21 -16.32 0.00 -18.28
C LYS A 21 -15.26 1.05 -17.97
N ALA A 22 -15.64 2.18 -17.35
CA ALA A 22 -14.71 3.22 -16.93
C ALA A 22 -13.76 2.72 -15.83
N ASP A 23 -14.30 2.00 -14.85
CA ASP A 23 -13.52 1.42 -13.75
C ASP A 23 -12.53 0.36 -14.25
N VAL A 24 -12.94 -0.47 -15.22
CA VAL A 24 -12.05 -1.46 -15.85
C VAL A 24 -10.93 -0.76 -16.64
N SER A 25 -11.26 0.31 -17.39
CA SER A 25 -10.27 1.09 -18.14
C SER A 25 -9.24 1.77 -17.23
N LEU A 26 -9.68 2.41 -16.15
CA LEU A 26 -8.79 3.03 -15.17
C LEU A 26 -7.93 1.99 -14.45
N ALA A 27 -8.53 0.86 -14.06
CA ALA A 27 -7.82 -0.25 -13.44
C ALA A 27 -6.73 -0.82 -14.36
N ASP A 28 -7.00 -0.93 -15.67
CA ASP A 28 -6.02 -1.38 -16.65
C ASP A 28 -4.88 -0.36 -16.83
N GLN A 29 -5.20 0.92 -16.94
CA GLN A 29 -4.18 1.98 -16.99
C GLN A 29 -3.29 1.98 -15.74
N LEU A 30 -3.88 1.78 -14.56
CA LEU A 30 -3.15 1.71 -13.31
C LEU A 30 -2.24 0.49 -13.27
N VAL A 31 -2.72 -0.67 -13.73
CA VAL A 31 -1.91 -1.89 -13.80
C VAL A 31 -0.73 -1.73 -14.76
N ILE A 32 -0.96 -1.14 -15.93
CA ILE A 32 0.09 -0.87 -16.92
C ILE A 32 1.11 0.15 -16.39
N GLY A 33 0.62 1.23 -15.78
CA GLY A 33 1.46 2.28 -15.20
C GLY A 33 2.35 1.76 -14.09
N GLY A 34 1.78 1.03 -13.12
CA GLY A 34 2.54 0.40 -12.05
C GLY A 34 3.56 -0.61 -12.57
N ALA A 35 3.21 -1.43 -13.57
CA ALA A 35 4.13 -2.39 -14.17
C ALA A 35 5.32 -1.72 -14.85
N ARG A 36 5.08 -0.59 -15.54
CA ARG A 36 6.17 0.20 -16.15
C ARG A 36 7.09 0.77 -15.08
N VAL A 37 6.55 1.28 -13.97
CA VAL A 37 7.33 1.82 -12.86
C VAL A 37 8.17 0.73 -12.21
N GLU A 38 7.58 -0.43 -11.93
CA GLU A 38 8.29 -1.58 -11.34
C GLU A 38 9.40 -2.09 -12.26
N LYS A 39 9.14 -2.20 -13.57
CA LYS A 39 10.16 -2.54 -14.56
C LYS A 39 11.31 -1.53 -14.57
N THR A 40 10.98 -0.24 -14.55
CA THR A 40 12.00 0.82 -14.52
C THR A 40 12.86 0.74 -13.25
N LEU A 41 12.26 0.45 -12.10
CA LEU A 41 12.99 0.21 -10.85
C LEU A 41 13.92 -1.01 -10.94
N GLN A 42 13.45 -2.09 -11.55
CA GLN A 42 14.24 -3.30 -11.78
C GLN A 42 15.42 -3.03 -12.73
N ASP A 43 15.20 -2.29 -13.81
CA ASP A 43 16.24 -1.89 -14.77
C ASP A 43 17.32 -1.03 -14.09
N LEU A 44 16.93 -0.21 -13.11
CA LEU A 44 17.85 0.58 -12.27
C LEU A 44 18.47 -0.22 -11.11
N ASN A 45 18.19 -1.53 -11.01
CA ASN A 45 18.60 -2.41 -9.92
C ASN A 45 18.28 -1.86 -8.53
N CYS A 46 17.22 -1.03 -8.43
CA CYS A 46 16.85 -0.34 -7.20
C CYS A 46 15.61 -1.00 -6.60
N ARG A 47 15.74 -1.52 -5.38
CA ARG A 47 14.60 -2.10 -4.66
C ARG A 47 13.70 -0.98 -4.14
N TYR A 48 12.39 -1.14 -4.24
CA TYR A 48 11.45 -0.14 -3.68
C TYR A 48 11.71 0.09 -2.18
N GLN A 49 12.04 -0.97 -1.42
CA GLN A 49 12.37 -0.88 0.01
C GLN A 49 13.50 0.12 0.31
N THR A 50 14.54 0.16 -0.53
CA THR A 50 15.65 1.10 -0.34
C THR A 50 15.23 2.55 -0.64
N LEU A 51 14.34 2.76 -1.61
CA LEU A 51 13.79 4.09 -1.88
C LEU A 51 12.96 4.59 -0.70
N PHE A 52 12.09 3.74 -0.15
CA PHE A 52 11.29 4.07 1.03
C PHE A 52 12.18 4.39 2.24
N PHE A 53 13.20 3.56 2.50
CA PHE A 53 14.17 3.80 3.57
C PHE A 53 14.87 5.16 3.44
N LEU A 54 15.35 5.50 2.24
CA LEU A 54 16.01 6.78 1.99
C LEU A 54 15.04 7.96 2.15
N ALA A 55 13.80 7.84 1.68
CA ALA A 55 12.79 8.88 1.82
C ALA A 55 12.39 9.09 3.30
N SER A 56 12.23 8.03 4.07
CA SER A 56 11.97 8.10 5.51
C SER A 56 13.15 8.72 6.26
N GLY A 57 14.39 8.37 5.92
CA GLY A 57 15.59 8.97 6.48
C GLY A 57 15.70 10.47 6.16
N ALA A 58 15.43 10.85 4.92
CA ALA A 58 15.37 12.25 4.51
C ALA A 58 14.31 13.02 5.29
N SER A 59 13.10 12.46 5.45
CA SER A 59 12.03 13.07 6.24
C SER A 59 12.38 13.21 7.72
N ALA A 60 13.02 12.20 8.32
CA ALA A 60 13.49 12.25 9.70
C ALA A 60 14.55 13.34 9.89
N SER A 61 15.53 13.43 8.97
CA SER A 61 16.56 14.46 9.00
C SER A 61 15.98 15.87 8.85
N ALA A 62 14.98 16.05 7.98
CA ALA A 62 14.25 17.30 7.84
C ALA A 62 13.46 17.65 9.12
N GLY A 63 12.91 16.65 9.82
CA GLY A 63 12.28 16.85 11.13
C GLY A 63 13.25 17.40 12.18
N ILE A 64 14.48 16.88 12.23
CA ILE A 64 15.53 17.39 13.13
C ILE A 64 15.89 18.84 12.77
N LEU A 65 16.10 19.13 11.47
CA LEU A 65 16.41 20.49 11.02
C LEU A 65 15.28 21.47 11.34
N ALA A 66 14.03 21.05 11.17
CA ALA A 66 12.85 21.83 11.53
C ALA A 66 12.77 22.09 13.04
N ALA A 67 13.08 21.08 13.87
CA ALA A 67 13.10 21.21 15.32
C ALA A 67 14.15 22.22 15.79
N LEU A 68 15.37 22.12 15.25
CA LEU A 68 16.45 23.07 15.55
C LEU A 68 16.05 24.49 15.16
N ASN A 69 15.53 24.69 13.94
CA ASN A 69 15.08 26.00 13.47
C ASN A 69 13.93 26.56 14.34
N SER A 70 13.01 25.70 14.78
CA SER A 70 11.90 26.08 15.65
C SER A 70 12.35 26.50 17.06
N ILE A 71 13.37 25.83 17.62
CA ILE A 71 13.96 26.21 18.92
C ILE A 71 14.59 27.60 18.83
N PHE A 72 15.36 27.89 17.77
CA PHE A 72 15.96 29.21 17.57
C PHE A 72 14.93 30.31 17.24
N GLY A 73 13.79 29.92 16.66
CA GLY A 73 12.68 30.83 16.32
C GLY A 73 11.62 31.01 17.40
N ILE A 74 11.64 30.23 18.48
CA ILE A 74 10.62 30.17 19.54
C ILE A 74 9.20 29.99 18.94
N HIS A 75 9.04 28.94 18.12
CA HIS A 75 7.77 28.61 17.48
C HIS A 75 7.26 27.23 17.96
N PRO A 76 6.59 27.14 19.12
CA PRO A 76 6.26 25.86 19.76
C PRO A 76 5.36 24.95 18.91
N ALA A 77 4.47 25.51 18.09
CA ALA A 77 3.65 24.73 17.17
C ALA A 77 4.50 24.00 16.11
N ASN A 78 5.52 24.68 15.56
CA ASN A 78 6.44 24.05 14.62
C ASN A 78 7.32 23.00 15.30
N LEU A 79 7.63 23.19 16.59
CA LEU A 79 8.39 22.21 17.37
C LEU A 79 7.60 20.89 17.49
N ILE A 80 6.31 20.96 17.85
CA ILE A 80 5.45 19.79 17.94
C ILE A 80 5.37 19.06 16.60
N ASN A 81 5.13 19.79 15.50
CA ASN A 81 5.07 19.22 14.16
C ASN A 81 6.40 18.57 13.74
N SER A 82 7.54 19.20 14.07
CA SER A 82 8.87 18.67 13.76
C SER A 82 9.21 17.42 14.57
N MET A 83 8.79 17.34 15.84
CA MET A 83 8.92 16.15 16.67
C MET A 83 8.05 15.01 16.15
N PHE A 84 6.81 15.29 15.77
CA PHE A 84 5.93 14.33 15.12
C PHE A 84 6.56 13.79 13.83
N GLN A 85 7.06 14.69 12.97
CA GLN A 85 7.73 14.34 11.73
C GLN A 85 8.95 13.44 11.98
N PHE A 86 9.78 13.79 12.96
CA PHE A 86 10.95 13.00 13.32
C PHE A 86 10.56 11.59 13.79
N ILE A 87 9.60 11.48 14.71
CA ILE A 87 9.15 10.18 15.24
C ILE A 87 8.60 9.30 14.11
N PHE A 88 7.68 9.81 13.29
CA PHE A 88 7.09 9.04 12.19
C PHE A 88 8.11 8.72 11.09
N GLY A 89 9.05 9.64 10.79
CA GLY A 89 10.17 9.37 9.89
C GLY A 89 11.05 8.23 10.37
N VAL A 90 11.39 8.19 11.66
CA VAL A 90 12.16 7.08 12.27
C VAL A 90 11.37 5.77 12.29
N LEU A 91 10.08 5.80 12.61
CA LEU A 91 9.22 4.61 12.60
C LEU A 91 9.19 3.96 11.21
N LEU A 92 8.97 4.75 10.16
CA LEU A 92 9.00 4.27 8.77
C LEU A 92 10.40 3.81 8.37
N MET A 93 11.44 4.53 8.78
CA MET A 93 12.82 4.12 8.52
C MET A 93 13.13 2.74 9.12
N ILE A 94 12.74 2.47 10.37
CA ILE A 94 12.91 1.16 11.03
C ILE A 94 12.16 0.05 10.28
N LEU A 95 10.97 0.38 9.77
CA LEU A 95 10.14 -0.55 9.02
C LEU A 95 10.79 -0.92 7.68
N ASP A 96 11.37 0.06 6.99
CA ASP A 96 11.88 -0.09 5.62
C ASP A 96 13.39 -0.40 5.54
N VAL A 97 14.08 -0.61 6.68
CA VAL A 97 15.50 -1.03 6.72
C VAL A 97 15.76 -2.19 5.73
N PRO A 98 16.67 -2.05 4.76
CA PRO A 98 17.07 -3.18 3.94
C PRO A 98 17.78 -4.22 4.82
N GLY A 99 17.26 -5.46 4.83
CA GLY A 99 17.74 -6.54 5.69
C GLY A 99 17.01 -6.66 7.02
N SER A 100 17.37 -7.70 7.79
CA SER A 100 16.75 -8.03 9.09
C SER A 100 17.77 -7.96 10.23
N PRO A 101 18.38 -6.80 10.51
CA PRO A 101 19.26 -6.68 11.65
C PRO A 101 18.46 -6.89 12.94
N ARG A 102 19.07 -7.58 13.92
CA ARG A 102 18.41 -8.06 15.14
C ARG A 102 17.67 -6.97 15.94
N TRP A 103 18.16 -5.73 15.91
CA TRP A 103 17.53 -4.59 16.58
C TRP A 103 16.26 -4.09 15.85
N SER A 104 16.29 -4.01 14.51
CA SER A 104 15.12 -3.63 13.70
C SER A 104 14.01 -4.67 13.80
N SER A 105 14.34 -5.97 13.95
CA SER A 105 13.35 -7.04 14.10
C SER A 105 12.41 -6.82 15.30
N LYS A 106 12.94 -6.36 16.44
CA LYS A 106 12.12 -6.05 17.63
C LYS A 106 11.24 -4.82 17.39
N GLY A 107 11.80 -3.75 16.81
CA GLY A 107 11.06 -2.54 16.47
C GLY A 107 9.92 -2.80 15.49
N ARG A 108 10.18 -3.58 14.43
CA ARG A 108 9.17 -3.99 13.45
C ARG A 108 8.03 -4.79 14.08
N SER A 109 8.32 -5.67 15.04
CA SER A 109 7.28 -6.44 15.73
C SER A 109 6.35 -5.53 16.55
N LEU A 110 6.91 -4.56 17.28
CA LEU A 110 6.12 -3.59 18.04
C LEU A 110 5.28 -2.69 17.15
N ILE A 111 5.88 -2.13 16.08
CA ILE A 111 5.16 -1.28 15.12
C ILE A 111 4.03 -2.08 14.45
N ARG A 112 4.29 -3.34 14.08
CA ARG A 112 3.28 -4.20 13.47
C ARG A 112 2.10 -4.50 14.39
N ARG A 113 2.33 -4.54 15.71
CA ARG A 113 1.28 -4.77 16.70
C ARG A 113 0.41 -3.53 16.92
N GLU A 114 1.03 -2.36 17.05
CA GLU A 114 0.31 -1.13 17.44
C GLU A 114 -0.20 -0.31 16.23
N LEU A 115 0.50 -0.36 15.10
CA LEU A 115 0.25 0.47 13.91
C LEU A 115 0.13 -0.40 12.65
N ARG A 116 -0.81 -1.34 12.65
CA ARG A 116 -1.00 -2.30 11.56
C ARG A 116 -1.18 -1.63 10.19
N PHE A 117 -1.89 -0.51 10.13
CA PHE A 117 -2.07 0.24 8.87
C PHE A 117 -0.74 0.71 8.26
N LEU A 118 0.27 1.02 9.10
CA LEU A 118 1.58 1.51 8.66
C LEU A 118 2.42 0.38 8.04
N THR A 119 1.99 -0.87 8.19
CA THR A 119 2.68 -2.04 7.66
C THR A 119 2.28 -2.31 6.21
N HIS A 120 1.06 -1.88 5.82
CA HIS A 120 0.58 -1.93 4.45
C HIS A 120 1.35 -0.91 3.60
N LEU A 121 1.68 -1.29 2.38
CA LEU A 121 2.43 -0.48 1.42
C LEU A 121 1.70 0.84 1.10
N THR A 122 0.38 0.82 0.96
CA THR A 122 -0.49 2.01 0.84
C THR A 122 -0.36 2.92 2.06
N GLY A 123 -0.44 2.36 3.27
CA GLY A 123 -0.32 3.12 4.51
C GLY A 123 1.03 3.81 4.67
N LYS A 124 2.13 3.12 4.34
CA LYS A 124 3.48 3.72 4.30
C LYS A 124 3.55 4.88 3.31
N SER A 125 3.05 4.66 2.10
CA SER A 125 3.08 5.65 1.03
C SER A 125 2.25 6.90 1.38
N LEU A 126 1.06 6.71 1.95
CA LEU A 126 0.23 7.82 2.43
C LEU A 126 0.88 8.58 3.59
N CYS A 127 1.53 7.87 4.52
CA CYS A 127 2.24 8.49 5.62
C CYS A 127 3.44 9.32 5.12
N LEU A 128 4.20 8.83 4.15
CA LEU A 128 5.27 9.60 3.51
C LEU A 128 4.76 10.81 2.73
N LEU A 129 3.64 10.70 2.02
CA LEU A 129 3.00 11.86 1.39
C LEU A 129 2.64 12.91 2.45
N PHE A 130 2.02 12.49 3.56
CA PHE A 130 1.70 13.39 4.65
C PHE A 130 2.95 14.06 5.25
N LEU A 131 4.01 13.29 5.49
CA LEU A 131 5.28 13.80 6.00
C LEU A 131 5.97 14.76 5.01
N SER A 132 5.81 14.56 3.70
CA SER A 132 6.35 15.47 2.67
C SER A 132 5.66 16.84 2.70
N CYS A 133 4.33 16.85 2.89
CA CYS A 133 3.57 18.07 3.10
C CYS A 133 3.99 18.77 4.39
N LEU A 134 4.14 18.01 5.48
CA LEU A 134 4.59 18.54 6.76
C LEU A 134 6.01 19.11 6.71
N THR A 135 6.91 18.48 5.95
CA THR A 135 8.27 18.99 5.70
C THR A 135 8.22 20.35 5.00
N SER A 136 7.31 20.51 4.04
CA SER A 136 7.17 21.77 3.29
C SER A 136 6.70 22.91 4.19
N THR A 137 5.83 22.64 5.16
CA THR A 137 5.28 23.67 6.06
C THR A 137 6.20 23.97 7.24
N THR A 138 6.88 22.97 7.78
CA THR A 138 7.73 23.12 8.97
C THR A 138 9.11 23.72 8.65
N LEU A 139 9.64 23.44 7.47
CA LEU A 139 10.97 23.89 7.04
C LEU A 139 10.93 25.18 6.19
N TRP A 140 9.74 25.68 5.87
CA TRP A 140 9.59 26.92 5.10
C TRP A 140 10.20 28.10 5.87
N PRO A 141 11.12 28.87 5.26
CA PRO A 141 11.78 29.96 5.96
C PRO A 141 10.82 31.12 6.23
N GLN A 142 10.72 31.51 7.50
CA GLN A 142 9.94 32.68 7.92
C GLN A 142 10.71 34.00 7.75
N ARG A 143 12.04 33.94 7.65
CA ARG A 143 12.91 35.12 7.49
C ARG A 143 13.24 35.37 6.02
N ARG A 144 13.10 36.62 5.56
CA ARG A 144 13.59 37.07 4.24
C ARG A 144 15.11 36.86 4.19
N GLY A 145 15.59 36.10 3.20
CA GLY A 145 17.01 35.82 2.98
C GLY A 145 17.44 34.35 3.11
N ALA A 146 16.59 33.46 3.65
CA ALA A 146 16.90 32.03 3.78
C ALA A 146 16.52 31.21 2.54
N GLY A 147 16.91 31.68 1.35
CA GLY A 147 16.61 31.02 0.07
C GLY A 147 17.13 29.58 -0.02
N LEU A 148 18.29 29.31 0.58
CA LEU A 148 18.86 27.96 0.64
C LEU A 148 17.98 27.00 1.45
N LEU A 149 17.40 27.46 2.57
CA LEU A 149 16.54 26.63 3.42
C LEU A 149 15.22 26.31 2.69
N ALA A 150 14.64 27.29 1.99
CA ALA A 150 13.47 27.07 1.12
C ALA A 150 13.76 26.04 0.02
N LEU A 151 14.93 26.15 -0.63
CA LEU A 151 15.34 25.22 -1.68
C LEU A 151 15.51 23.80 -1.13
N VAL A 152 16.17 23.63 0.02
CA VAL A 152 16.32 22.33 0.68
C VAL A 152 14.96 21.76 1.09
N ALA A 153 14.07 22.58 1.66
CA ALA A 153 12.72 22.18 2.02
C ALA A 153 11.94 21.66 0.81
N PHE A 154 11.99 22.42 -0.31
CA PHE A 154 11.31 22.07 -1.54
C PHE A 154 11.86 20.81 -2.19
N LEU A 155 13.18 20.67 -2.30
CA LEU A 155 13.79 19.47 -2.90
C LEU A 155 13.53 18.24 -2.04
N THR A 156 13.60 18.36 -0.72
CA THR A 156 13.33 17.25 0.20
C THR A 156 11.86 16.84 0.14
N SER A 157 10.93 17.80 0.15
CA SER A 157 9.51 17.47 0.04
C SER A 157 9.15 16.87 -1.31
N LEU A 158 9.68 17.40 -2.42
CA LEU A 158 9.44 16.88 -3.76
C LEU A 158 9.98 15.45 -3.93
N THR A 159 11.18 15.18 -3.44
CA THR A 159 11.78 13.83 -3.52
C THR A 159 11.01 12.82 -2.68
N VAL A 160 10.67 13.15 -1.43
CA VAL A 160 9.87 12.28 -0.56
C VAL A 160 8.47 12.06 -1.14
N ALA A 161 7.81 13.12 -1.64
CA ALA A 161 6.50 13.02 -2.28
C ALA A 161 6.55 12.15 -3.54
N GLY A 162 7.60 12.27 -4.36
CA GLY A 162 7.81 11.46 -5.56
C GLY A 162 7.95 9.96 -5.24
N VAL A 163 8.77 9.62 -4.25
CA VAL A 163 8.91 8.23 -3.78
C VAL A 163 7.57 7.70 -3.26
N ALA A 164 6.85 8.51 -2.48
CA ALA A 164 5.57 8.14 -1.92
C ALA A 164 4.48 7.93 -3.01
N ALA A 165 4.47 8.75 -4.06
CA ALA A 165 3.59 8.58 -5.22
C ALA A 165 3.91 7.30 -6.01
N ILE A 166 5.20 7.02 -6.25
CA ILE A 166 5.65 5.75 -6.86
C ILE A 166 5.18 4.55 -6.03
N GLY A 167 5.37 4.63 -4.72
CA GLY A 167 4.92 3.63 -3.76
C GLY A 167 3.42 3.35 -3.82
N LEU A 168 2.63 4.43 -3.86
CA LEU A 168 1.17 4.36 -3.93
C LEU A 168 0.71 3.73 -5.25
N LEU A 169 1.34 4.06 -6.39
CA LEU A 169 1.01 3.45 -7.68
C LEU A 169 1.27 1.93 -7.68
N ILE A 170 2.40 1.50 -7.12
CA ILE A 170 2.73 0.07 -6.99
C ILE A 170 1.71 -0.63 -6.08
N ALA A 171 1.38 -0.02 -4.94
CA ALA A 171 0.43 -0.59 -3.99
C ALA A 171 -0.98 -0.73 -4.58
N LEU A 172 -1.45 0.30 -5.28
CA LEU A 172 -2.74 0.28 -5.98
C LEU A 172 -2.75 -0.76 -7.10
N GLN A 173 -1.66 -0.89 -7.86
CA GLN A 173 -1.55 -1.90 -8.91
C GLN A 173 -1.72 -3.31 -8.32
N LYS A 174 -0.98 -3.62 -7.26
CA LYS A 174 -1.03 -4.94 -6.62
C LYS A 174 -2.41 -5.19 -5.99
N SER A 175 -3.04 -4.16 -5.41
CA SER A 175 -4.41 -4.24 -4.87
C SER A 175 -5.44 -4.56 -5.97
N VAL A 176 -5.34 -3.89 -7.13
CA VAL A 176 -6.20 -4.17 -8.29
C VAL A 176 -5.99 -5.58 -8.83
N ARG A 177 -4.73 -6.06 -8.91
CA ARG A 177 -4.42 -7.43 -9.34
C ARG A 177 -5.03 -8.46 -8.39
N LEU A 178 -4.92 -8.24 -7.08
CA LEU A 178 -5.52 -9.09 -6.06
C LEU A 178 -7.06 -9.10 -6.16
N GLU A 179 -7.67 -7.94 -6.37
CA GLU A 179 -9.12 -7.81 -6.55
C GLU A 179 -9.61 -8.55 -7.81
N ARG A 180 -8.83 -8.56 -8.90
CA ARG A 180 -9.16 -9.37 -10.09
C ARG A 180 -9.19 -10.86 -9.79
N VAL A 181 -8.24 -11.35 -8.99
CA VAL A 181 -8.22 -12.75 -8.54
C VAL A 181 -9.47 -13.05 -7.71
N ARG A 182 -9.79 -12.21 -6.74
CA ARG A 182 -11.00 -12.34 -5.92
C ARG A 182 -12.27 -12.41 -6.77
N ARG A 183 -12.44 -11.46 -7.69
CA ARG A 183 -13.61 -11.41 -8.60
C ARG A 183 -13.71 -12.64 -9.47
N ASN A 184 -12.60 -13.15 -9.98
CA ASN A 184 -12.62 -14.38 -10.79
C ASN A 184 -13.03 -15.60 -9.95
N ILE A 185 -12.52 -15.75 -8.72
CA ILE A 185 -12.92 -16.84 -7.82
C ILE A 185 -14.44 -16.78 -7.56
N VAL A 186 -14.96 -15.59 -7.23
CA VAL A 186 -16.41 -15.39 -6.97
C VAL A 186 -17.26 -15.65 -8.22
N THR A 187 -16.80 -15.21 -9.39
CA THR A 187 -17.54 -15.35 -10.65
C THR A 187 -17.57 -16.79 -11.15
N THR A 188 -16.49 -17.56 -10.90
CA THR A 188 -16.37 -18.94 -11.36
C THR A 188 -17.37 -19.90 -10.68
N LYS A 189 -18.06 -19.51 -9.58
CA LYS A 189 -19.27 -20.15 -8.98
C LYS A 189 -19.34 -21.70 -8.98
N THR A 190 -18.21 -22.41 -8.99
CA THR A 190 -18.23 -23.88 -9.13
C THR A 190 -18.19 -24.62 -7.79
N SER A 191 -17.90 -23.94 -6.67
CA SER A 191 -17.79 -24.56 -5.35
C SER A 191 -17.98 -23.54 -4.22
N THR A 192 -18.27 -24.01 -3.02
CA THR A 192 -18.29 -23.16 -1.81
C THR A 192 -16.89 -22.61 -1.53
N VAL A 193 -16.78 -21.40 -0.94
CA VAL A 193 -15.48 -20.73 -0.66
C VAL A 193 -14.56 -21.62 0.18
N ALA A 194 -15.12 -22.38 1.12
CA ALA A 194 -14.43 -23.37 1.93
C ALA A 194 -13.82 -24.52 1.12
N GLU A 195 -14.52 -25.00 0.09
CA GLU A 195 -14.00 -26.05 -0.80
C GLU A 195 -12.84 -25.54 -1.67
N VAL A 196 -12.88 -24.28 -2.11
CA VAL A 196 -11.76 -23.64 -2.80
C VAL A 196 -10.54 -23.63 -1.89
N TYR A 197 -10.70 -23.18 -0.64
CA TYR A 197 -9.61 -23.14 0.32
C TYR A 197 -8.99 -24.52 0.54
N ARG A 198 -9.81 -25.53 0.84
CA ARG A 198 -9.36 -26.91 1.11
C ARG A 198 -8.70 -27.57 -0.09
N ARG A 199 -9.06 -27.18 -1.31
CA ARG A 199 -8.45 -27.70 -2.53
C ARG A 199 -6.99 -27.28 -2.70
N TYR A 200 -6.61 -26.11 -2.19
CA TYR A 200 -5.26 -25.54 -2.38
C TYR A 200 -4.40 -25.54 -1.13
N ALA A 201 -4.98 -25.49 0.07
CA ALA A 201 -4.24 -25.61 1.33
C ALA A 201 -3.93 -27.09 1.64
N ILE A 202 -2.95 -27.67 0.93
CA ILE A 202 -2.65 -29.11 0.94
C ILE A 202 -1.49 -29.42 1.90
N ALA A 203 -0.52 -28.51 2.03
CA ALA A 203 0.72 -28.76 2.75
C ALA A 203 0.52 -28.87 4.27
N ASP A 204 -0.20 -27.93 4.88
CA ASP A 204 -0.49 -27.96 6.32
C ASP A 204 -1.75 -27.14 6.68
N PRO A 205 -2.87 -27.79 7.01
CA PRO A 205 -4.11 -27.09 7.38
C PRO A 205 -4.01 -26.35 8.72
N VAL A 206 -2.99 -26.63 9.56
CA VAL A 206 -2.79 -25.95 10.85
C VAL A 206 -2.05 -24.62 10.70
N TYR A 207 -1.12 -24.55 9.75
CA TYR A 207 -0.39 -23.31 9.44
C TYR A 207 -1.09 -22.43 8.41
N GLY A 208 -2.06 -22.97 7.68
CA GLY A 208 -2.83 -22.27 6.67
C GLY A 208 -2.14 -22.26 5.29
N MET A 209 -2.81 -21.64 4.32
CA MET A 209 -2.39 -21.65 2.92
C MET A 209 -1.07 -20.91 2.73
N GLN A 210 -0.08 -21.59 2.15
CA GLN A 210 1.28 -21.10 1.93
C GLN A 210 1.40 -20.25 0.65
N PHE A 211 2.49 -19.48 0.54
CA PHE A 211 2.75 -18.58 -0.60
C PHE A 211 2.61 -19.25 -1.96
N GLU A 212 3.19 -20.44 -2.13
CA GLU A 212 3.16 -21.19 -3.39
C GLU A 212 1.76 -21.68 -3.73
N GLU A 213 1.01 -22.12 -2.71
CA GLU A 213 -0.37 -22.61 -2.84
C GLU A 213 -1.31 -21.48 -3.27
N PHE A 214 -1.18 -20.31 -2.64
CA PHE A 214 -1.95 -19.12 -3.02
C PHE A 214 -1.60 -18.64 -4.42
N SER A 215 -0.31 -18.64 -4.79
CA SER A 215 0.12 -18.28 -6.14
C SER A 215 -0.46 -19.24 -7.19
N ARG A 216 -0.45 -20.54 -6.91
CA ARG A 216 -1.04 -21.57 -7.78
C ARG A 216 -2.54 -21.38 -7.95
N MET A 217 -3.26 -21.15 -6.86
CA MET A 217 -4.69 -20.83 -6.90
C MET A 217 -4.96 -19.59 -7.76
N ALA A 218 -4.21 -18.51 -7.56
CA ALA A 218 -4.37 -17.29 -8.35
C ALA A 218 -4.12 -17.53 -9.85
N ALA A 219 -3.12 -18.36 -10.19
CA ALA A 219 -2.87 -18.75 -11.57
C ALA A 219 -4.04 -19.56 -12.16
N ASP A 220 -4.55 -20.55 -11.43
CA ASP A 220 -5.62 -21.44 -11.91
C ASP A 220 -6.93 -20.66 -12.17
N PHE A 221 -7.33 -19.75 -11.27
CA PHE A 221 -8.54 -18.93 -11.45
C PHE A 221 -8.38 -17.75 -12.42
N THR A 222 -7.16 -17.47 -12.88
CA THR A 222 -6.90 -16.40 -13.87
C THR A 222 -6.41 -16.93 -15.20
N ASN A 223 -6.43 -18.25 -15.42
CA ASN A 223 -5.86 -18.91 -16.59
C ASN A 223 -4.39 -18.50 -16.83
N GLY A 224 -3.62 -18.42 -15.76
CA GLY A 224 -2.20 -18.05 -15.75
C GLY A 224 -1.91 -16.55 -15.95
N ARG A 225 -2.93 -15.69 -16.08
CA ARG A 225 -2.73 -14.25 -16.34
C ARG A 225 -2.18 -13.49 -15.14
N GLN A 226 -2.43 -13.95 -13.91
CA GLN A 226 -1.91 -13.34 -12.70
C GLN A 226 -1.00 -14.34 -11.98
N GLN A 227 0.29 -14.02 -11.93
CA GLN A 227 1.27 -14.72 -11.10
C GLN A 227 1.93 -13.71 -10.17
N PHE A 228 2.08 -14.07 -8.90
CA PHE A 228 2.70 -13.22 -7.90
C PHE A 228 4.10 -13.74 -7.59
N GLY A 229 5.09 -12.84 -7.62
CA GLY A 229 6.43 -13.18 -7.14
C GLY A 229 6.49 -13.26 -5.61
N VAL A 230 7.59 -13.79 -5.07
CA VAL A 230 7.80 -13.93 -3.61
C VAL A 230 7.66 -12.60 -2.88
N THR A 231 8.17 -11.51 -3.47
CA THR A 231 8.07 -10.17 -2.90
C THR A 231 6.62 -9.66 -2.86
N ASP A 232 5.84 -9.93 -3.90
CA ASP A 232 4.42 -9.54 -3.96
C ASP A 232 3.58 -10.33 -2.96
N LEU A 233 3.85 -11.63 -2.86
CA LEU A 233 3.20 -12.53 -1.90
C LEU A 233 3.45 -12.08 -0.46
N SER A 234 4.66 -11.61 -0.14
CA SER A 234 4.95 -11.06 1.19
C SER A 234 4.14 -9.80 1.53
N ILE A 235 3.85 -8.95 0.53
CA ILE A 235 3.02 -7.75 0.71
C ILE A 235 1.55 -8.16 0.88
N ILE A 236 1.07 -9.09 0.03
CA ILE A 236 -0.30 -9.60 0.08
C ILE A 236 -0.59 -10.26 1.42
N TYR A 237 0.29 -11.13 1.89
CA TYR A 237 0.11 -11.80 3.18
C TYR A 237 0.22 -10.84 4.34
N ASN A 238 1.07 -9.82 4.27
CA ASN A 238 1.09 -8.81 5.34
C ASN A 238 -0.25 -8.04 5.45
N ALA A 239 -1.03 -7.98 4.37
CA ALA A 239 -2.37 -7.41 4.39
C ALA A 239 -3.47 -8.42 4.78
N LEU A 240 -3.34 -9.69 4.37
CA LEU A 240 -4.38 -10.72 4.55
C LEU A 240 -4.22 -11.58 5.81
N ASP A 241 -3.00 -11.77 6.31
CA ASP A 241 -2.70 -12.59 7.49
C ASP A 241 -2.82 -11.72 8.75
N ASP A 242 -3.93 -11.87 9.47
CA ASP A 242 -4.18 -11.17 10.74
C ASP A 242 -3.18 -11.56 11.83
N ASN A 243 -2.71 -12.80 11.80
CA ASN A 243 -1.95 -13.43 12.88
C ASN A 243 -0.44 -13.51 12.60
N GLN A 244 0.01 -13.06 11.42
CA GLN A 244 1.41 -13.04 10.98
C GLN A 244 2.10 -14.40 11.06
N LYS A 245 1.34 -15.49 10.83
CA LYS A 245 1.85 -16.86 10.77
C LYS A 245 2.51 -17.19 9.43
N SER A 246 2.54 -16.23 8.50
CA SER A 246 2.94 -16.44 7.10
C SER A 246 2.04 -17.45 6.38
N GLY A 247 0.77 -17.49 6.76
CA GLY A 247 -0.22 -18.45 6.29
C GLY A 247 -1.61 -17.84 6.39
N ILE A 248 -2.44 -18.02 5.35
CA ILE A 248 -3.82 -17.53 5.35
C ILE A 248 -4.72 -18.65 5.86
N ASN A 249 -5.47 -18.40 6.94
CA ASN A 249 -6.43 -19.35 7.51
C ASN A 249 -7.74 -19.37 6.70
N GLU A 250 -8.54 -20.44 6.85
CA GLU A 250 -9.84 -20.57 6.16
C GLU A 250 -10.79 -19.40 6.47
N ARG A 251 -10.76 -18.91 7.72
CA ARG A 251 -11.53 -17.73 8.15
C ARG A 251 -11.08 -16.46 7.42
N GLU A 252 -9.79 -16.16 7.45
CA GLU A 252 -9.20 -14.97 6.80
C GLU A 252 -9.41 -15.00 5.28
N PHE A 253 -9.29 -16.18 4.67
CA PHE A 253 -9.60 -16.39 3.25
C PHE A 253 -11.07 -16.10 2.94
N THR A 254 -11.99 -16.63 3.76
CA THR A 254 -13.42 -16.43 3.58
C THR A 254 -13.82 -14.97 3.78
N GLU A 255 -13.22 -14.29 4.77
CA GLU A 255 -13.39 -12.87 5.02
C GLU A 255 -12.85 -12.04 3.85
N TRP A 256 -11.72 -12.39 3.27
CA TRP A 256 -11.18 -11.72 2.08
C TRP A 256 -12.10 -11.88 0.86
N ILE A 257 -12.57 -13.11 0.57
CA ILE A 257 -13.43 -13.38 -0.58
C ILE A 257 -14.77 -12.62 -0.46
N ASN A 258 -15.39 -12.67 0.72
CA ASN A 258 -16.70 -12.06 0.99
C ASN A 258 -16.62 -10.57 1.36
N GLY A 259 -15.43 -10.05 1.65
CA GLY A 259 -15.20 -8.70 2.11
C GLY A 259 -15.11 -7.65 1.01
N SER A 260 -14.68 -6.45 1.42
CA SER A 260 -14.39 -5.32 0.53
C SER A 260 -12.96 -5.41 -0.02
N THR A 261 -12.66 -4.59 -1.04
CA THR A 261 -11.33 -4.49 -1.66
C THR A 261 -10.24 -4.29 -0.61
N VAL A 262 -9.23 -5.15 -0.62
CA VAL A 262 -8.06 -5.05 0.27
C VAL A 262 -7.04 -4.11 -0.36
N TYR A 263 -6.68 -3.06 0.38
CA TYR A 263 -5.61 -2.13 0.00
C TYR A 263 -4.29 -2.60 0.62
N LEU A 264 -3.36 -2.95 -0.28
CA LEU A 264 -2.05 -3.53 0.04
C LEU A 264 -1.04 -2.52 0.56
#